data_AF-A0A949E4T0-F1
#
_entry.id   AF-A0A949E4T0-F1
#
_cell.length_a   1.000
_cell.length_b   1.000
_cell.length_c   1.000
_cell.angle_alpha   90.00
_cell.angle_beta   90.00
_cell.angle_gamma   90.00
#
_symmetry.space_group_name_H-M   'P 1'
#
loop_
_entity.id
_entity.type
_entity.pdbx_description
1 polymer ?
#
loop_
_entity_poly.entity_id
_entity_poly.type
_entity_poly.pdbx_seq_one_letter_code
_entity_poly.pdbx_strand_id
1 'polypeptide(L)'
;MRRFTITWCVLAVLGGCSWYNGLTMRSQSPEEPLPPEKPRTRLVSDYAVPTGMEPVRVEAVGLVGGLHGTGSDPGPSPQRGALLDEMQKRGVDKPNHVLASGNVSLVLVRGWLRVGIQKGDRFDIEVRSLSRSETTSLRGGYLLETRLQQMAVLGNQVRPGHLLALAEGPVLVDPAAGPKDRVLLCRGRVLGGGVALKSRPMGLVLTPGNQNVLNSSRVANAVNRRFHTFRNGLKTGMAKAKTDEYIELCIHPRYKDNIARYVRVVRALPVSESAPEQMQRVAKLKELLLDPLTAAAAAIQLEALGSEGEDALLEGIRSKNPETRFYAAEALAYLDRREAAEPLAEIARNQPAFRVFALTALSVMTDYIAYEQLCELLSVPSAETRYGAFRALWAMNDQDPLIKGEVIGDQFHYHVLDVAGPPMIHVTRNRLPEIVVFGPGQRLLTPLALSAGNEVMITSHGGDEISVSKYTVRDGDQKRIVSTRVDDVIRAVVELGGTYPDVVQALQEAKNCEALCSRFEVDALPEAGRIFDRDVDGMAETEQGEQGDGQQPSVKSSPESPSPELFHQRGGTKSKADQAADDNTQENTAEENDSNGKSNTKKGFFARMLGR
;
A
#
# COMPACT_ATOMS: atom_id res chain seq x y z
N MET A 1 -56.72 -24.00 85.77
CA MET A 1 -57.37 -25.31 86.05
C MET A 1 -56.71 -26.36 85.17
N ARG A 2 -56.39 -27.52 85.77
CA ARG A 2 -56.32 -28.89 85.20
C ARG A 2 -55.76 -29.07 83.76
N ARG A 3 -54.59 -29.69 83.57
CA ARG A 3 -54.20 -31.12 83.75
C ARG A 3 -54.32 -31.93 82.44
N PHE A 4 -53.23 -32.67 82.15
CA PHE A 4 -53.13 -33.96 81.43
C PHE A 4 -53.23 -33.90 79.89
N THR A 5 -52.21 -34.25 79.08
CA THR A 5 -51.38 -35.47 78.88
C THR A 5 -52.05 -36.60 78.09
N ILE A 6 -51.23 -37.19 77.18
CA ILE A 6 -51.30 -38.55 76.57
C ILE A 6 -52.20 -38.60 75.30
N THR A 7 -51.81 -39.10 74.11
CA THR A 7 -51.07 -40.33 73.76
C THR A 7 -50.71 -40.31 72.25
N TRP A 8 -49.48 -40.67 71.87
CA TRP A 8 -49.06 -41.84 71.04
C TRP A 8 -49.23 -41.75 69.50
N CYS A 9 -48.13 -41.76 68.71
CA CYS A 9 -47.30 -42.94 68.25
C CYS A 9 -47.82 -43.44 66.89
N VAL A 10 -47.08 -43.84 65.83
CA VAL A 10 -45.69 -44.29 65.56
C VAL A 10 -45.49 -44.17 64.01
N LEU A 11 -44.30 -43.87 63.47
CA LEU A 11 -43.38 -44.71 62.63
C LEU A 11 -42.86 -43.80 61.49
N ALA A 12 -41.61 -43.73 61.00
CA ALA A 12 -40.31 -44.39 61.24
C ALA A 12 -39.22 -43.43 60.68
N VAL A 13 -38.20 -42.95 61.44
CA VAL A 13 -36.88 -43.56 61.78
C VAL A 13 -35.98 -43.72 60.52
N LEU A 14 -35.08 -42.77 60.21
CA LEU A 14 -33.72 -42.50 60.76
C LEU A 14 -32.60 -43.30 60.06
N GLY A 15 -31.47 -42.62 59.81
CA GLY A 15 -30.17 -43.30 59.69
C GLY A 15 -29.11 -42.51 58.94
N GLY A 16 -28.38 -41.65 59.65
CA GLY A 16 -27.06 -41.15 59.24
C GLY A 16 -25.91 -41.89 59.95
N CYS A 17 -24.70 -41.56 59.50
CA CYS A 17 -23.35 -41.75 60.07
C CYS A 17 -22.61 -43.08 59.84
N SER A 18 -21.46 -42.97 59.14
CA SER A 18 -20.13 -43.48 59.55
C SER A 18 -19.06 -42.76 58.70
N TRP A 19 -18.27 -41.81 59.23
CA TRP A 19 -16.95 -41.92 59.88
C TRP A 19 -15.83 -42.48 58.99
N TYR A 20 -14.77 -41.68 58.73
CA TYR A 20 -13.38 -41.94 59.20
C TYR A 20 -12.35 -40.86 58.75
N ASN A 21 -11.54 -40.42 59.74
CA ASN A 21 -10.17 -39.88 59.72
C ASN A 21 -9.81 -38.44 59.30
N GLY A 22 -9.28 -37.69 60.28
CA GLY A 22 -7.84 -37.38 60.26
C GLY A 22 -7.43 -35.90 60.33
N LEU A 23 -7.17 -35.42 61.55
CA LEU A 23 -6.31 -34.26 61.80
C LEU A 23 -4.96 -34.43 61.07
N THR A 24 -4.66 -33.56 60.11
CA THR A 24 -3.28 -33.26 59.71
C THR A 24 -3.09 -31.75 59.79
N MET A 25 -2.19 -31.34 60.67
CA MET A 25 -1.68 -29.99 60.74
C MET A 25 -1.22 -29.56 59.35
N ARG A 26 -1.79 -28.47 58.84
CA ARG A 26 -1.26 -27.78 57.66
C ARG A 26 0.09 -27.19 58.05
N SER A 27 1.16 -27.89 57.69
CA SER A 27 2.50 -27.31 57.55
C SER A 27 2.40 -26.12 56.60
N GLN A 28 2.40 -24.90 57.14
CA GLN A 28 2.75 -23.73 56.34
C GLN A 28 4.26 -23.80 56.11
N SER A 29 4.65 -24.47 55.03
CA SER A 29 5.96 -24.25 54.44
C SER A 29 5.96 -22.81 53.90
N PRO A 30 6.95 -21.96 54.25
CA PRO A 30 7.06 -20.64 53.66
C PRO A 30 7.18 -20.80 52.14
N GLU A 31 6.34 -20.11 51.36
CA GLU A 31 6.60 -19.91 49.94
C GLU A 31 7.97 -19.23 49.84
N GLU A 32 8.96 -19.94 49.31
CA GLU A 32 10.23 -19.32 48.94
C GLU A 32 9.91 -18.17 47.98
N PRO A 33 10.38 -16.95 48.23
CA PRO A 33 10.21 -15.85 47.28
C PRO A 33 10.83 -16.31 45.96
N LEU A 34 10.01 -16.36 44.91
CA LEU A 34 10.46 -16.62 43.56
C LEU A 34 11.71 -15.76 43.31
N PRO A 35 12.81 -16.34 42.79
CA PRO A 35 14.01 -15.56 42.51
C PRO A 35 13.60 -14.37 41.62
N PRO A 36 14.14 -13.16 41.88
CA PRO A 36 13.78 -12.00 41.09
C PRO A 36 13.99 -12.34 39.61
N GLU A 37 12.94 -12.20 38.80
CA GLU A 37 13.05 -12.36 37.35
C GLU A 37 14.24 -11.52 36.89
N LYS A 38 15.22 -12.17 36.24
CA LYS A 38 16.39 -11.47 35.70
C LYS A 38 15.88 -10.30 34.87
N PRO A 39 16.46 -9.10 35.02
CA PRO A 39 15.99 -7.93 34.29
C PRO A 39 16.01 -8.23 32.79
N ARG A 40 14.82 -8.28 32.19
CA ARG A 40 14.66 -8.45 30.75
C ARG A 40 15.31 -7.24 30.06
N THR A 41 16.13 -7.49 29.02
CA THR A 41 16.67 -6.42 28.17
C THR A 41 15.54 -5.51 27.70
N ARG A 42 15.63 -4.22 28.01
CA ARG A 42 14.64 -3.24 27.58
C ARG A 42 14.88 -2.82 26.14
N LEU A 43 13.82 -2.86 25.35
CA LEU A 43 13.83 -2.51 23.94
C LEU A 43 13.34 -1.08 23.74
N VAL A 44 13.61 -0.50 22.57
CA VAL A 44 13.07 0.81 22.19
C VAL A 44 11.54 0.85 22.33
N SER A 45 10.84 -0.26 22.04
CA SER A 45 9.40 -0.38 22.23
C SER A 45 8.90 -0.14 23.66
N ASP A 46 9.76 -0.36 24.66
CA ASP A 46 9.41 -0.18 26.08
C ASP A 46 9.51 1.30 26.50
N TYR A 47 10.29 2.09 25.75
CA TYR A 47 10.50 3.51 26.01
C TYR A 47 9.65 4.42 25.13
N ALA A 48 9.34 4.00 23.90
CA ALA A 48 8.81 4.90 22.88
C ALA A 48 7.80 4.26 21.93
N VAL A 49 6.88 5.11 21.44
CA VAL A 49 5.89 4.77 20.42
C VAL A 49 6.16 5.54 19.12
N PRO A 50 5.94 4.94 17.94
CA PRO A 50 6.12 5.64 16.67
C PRO A 50 5.05 6.71 16.47
N THR A 51 5.44 7.81 15.85
CA THR A 51 4.55 8.92 15.47
C THR A 51 4.79 9.36 14.02
N GLY A 52 3.79 10.00 13.41
CA GLY A 52 3.85 10.42 12.01
C GLY A 52 3.66 9.28 11.00
N MET A 53 3.11 8.15 11.45
CA MET A 53 2.94 6.93 10.64
C MET A 53 1.68 6.92 9.77
N GLU A 54 0.81 7.92 9.91
CA GLU A 54 -0.41 8.00 9.13
C GLU A 54 -0.20 8.79 7.83
N PRO A 55 -0.79 8.35 6.70
CA PRO A 55 -0.82 9.15 5.49
C PRO A 55 -1.63 10.42 5.72
N VAL A 56 -1.18 11.54 5.16
CA VAL A 56 -1.93 12.80 5.21
C VAL A 56 -2.70 12.96 3.92
N ARG A 57 -4.03 13.08 4.04
CA ARG A 57 -4.89 13.39 2.91
C ARG A 57 -4.78 14.88 2.60
N VAL A 58 -4.54 15.18 1.32
CA VAL A 58 -4.54 16.53 0.78
C VAL A 58 -5.63 16.63 -0.28
N GLU A 59 -6.37 17.73 -0.27
CA GLU A 59 -7.55 17.90 -1.12
C GLU A 59 -7.60 19.32 -1.65
N ALA A 60 -8.22 19.48 -2.82
CA ALA A 60 -8.56 20.77 -3.40
C ALA A 60 -9.69 20.61 -4.44
N VAL A 61 -10.20 21.74 -4.91
CA VAL A 61 -11.04 21.80 -6.11
C VAL A 61 -10.15 22.15 -7.29
N GLY A 62 -10.27 21.39 -8.37
CA GLY A 62 -9.51 21.60 -9.61
C GLY A 62 -10.40 21.73 -10.83
N LEU A 63 -9.76 21.97 -11.97
CA LEU A 63 -10.40 22.06 -13.28
C LEU A 63 -9.72 21.08 -14.23
N VAL A 64 -10.50 20.18 -14.81
CA VAL A 64 -10.06 19.31 -15.91
C VAL A 64 -10.51 19.94 -17.22
N GLY A 65 -9.57 20.13 -18.15
CA GLY A 65 -9.85 20.61 -19.51
C GLY A 65 -9.65 19.52 -20.56
N GLY A 66 -9.97 19.82 -21.82
CA GLY A 66 -9.78 18.88 -22.94
C GLY A 66 -10.87 17.81 -23.04
N LEU A 67 -12.07 18.06 -22.50
CA LEU A 67 -13.13 17.05 -22.41
C LEU A 67 -14.00 16.91 -23.68
N HIS A 68 -13.73 17.64 -24.75
CA HIS A 68 -14.45 17.54 -26.05
C HIS A 68 -15.99 17.45 -25.93
N GLY A 69 -16.60 18.29 -25.10
CA GLY A 69 -18.05 18.30 -24.90
C GLY A 69 -18.59 17.30 -23.88
N THR A 70 -17.73 16.51 -23.20
CA THR A 70 -18.13 15.59 -22.11
C THR A 70 -18.08 16.23 -20.72
N GLY A 71 -17.58 17.47 -20.63
CA GLY A 71 -17.61 18.31 -19.43
C GLY A 71 -18.98 18.98 -19.21
N SER A 72 -19.06 19.86 -18.20
CA SER A 72 -20.29 20.57 -17.87
C SER A 72 -20.04 21.88 -17.12
N ASP A 73 -21.00 22.80 -17.23
CA ASP A 73 -21.03 24.03 -16.42
C ASP A 73 -21.42 23.68 -14.97
N PRO A 74 -20.52 23.83 -13.98
CA PRO A 74 -20.83 23.43 -12.62
C PRO A 74 -21.88 24.35 -11.99
N GLY A 75 -22.94 23.84 -11.39
CA GLY A 75 -23.92 24.69 -10.68
C GLY A 75 -23.29 25.56 -9.56
N PRO A 76 -23.97 26.63 -9.10
CA PRO A 76 -23.53 27.45 -7.98
C PRO A 76 -23.22 26.60 -6.74
N SER A 77 -21.99 26.67 -6.25
CA SER A 77 -21.52 25.89 -5.10
C SER A 77 -20.30 26.56 -4.44
N PRO A 78 -20.01 26.28 -3.16
CA PRO A 78 -18.78 26.74 -2.52
C PRO A 78 -17.52 26.32 -3.29
N GLN A 79 -17.52 25.13 -3.88
CA GLN A 79 -16.43 24.59 -4.69
C GLN A 79 -16.24 25.42 -5.98
N ARG A 80 -17.33 25.79 -6.65
CA ARG A 80 -17.28 26.70 -7.81
C ARG A 80 -16.73 28.06 -7.42
N GLY A 81 -17.16 28.61 -6.28
CA GLY A 81 -16.64 29.88 -5.75
C GLY A 81 -15.14 29.84 -5.52
N ALA A 82 -14.65 28.80 -4.83
CA ALA A 82 -13.21 28.60 -4.58
C ALA A 82 -12.39 28.49 -5.88
N LEU A 83 -12.92 27.81 -6.90
CA LEU A 83 -12.27 27.70 -8.20
C LEU A 83 -12.25 29.03 -8.95
N LEU A 84 -13.35 29.78 -8.93
CA LEU A 84 -13.42 31.13 -9.51
C LEU A 84 -12.41 32.08 -8.87
N ASP A 85 -12.30 32.06 -7.54
CA ASP A 85 -11.33 32.87 -6.80
C ASP A 85 -9.88 32.51 -7.21
N GLU A 86 -9.58 31.23 -7.37
CA GLU A 86 -8.26 30.77 -7.84
C GLU A 86 -7.99 31.19 -9.29
N MET A 87 -8.98 31.07 -10.19
CA MET A 87 -8.86 31.51 -11.58
C MET A 87 -8.62 33.02 -11.67
N GLN A 88 -9.32 33.82 -10.86
CA GLN A 88 -9.11 35.27 -10.78
C GLN A 88 -7.72 35.62 -10.25
N LYS A 89 -7.25 34.94 -9.19
CA LYS A 89 -5.88 35.11 -8.67
C LYS A 89 -4.80 34.82 -9.71
N ARG A 90 -5.08 33.91 -10.66
CA ARG A 90 -4.20 33.58 -11.78
C ARG A 90 -4.37 34.49 -12.99
N GLY A 91 -5.27 35.48 -12.91
CA GLY A 91 -5.53 36.42 -14.00
C GLY A 91 -6.24 35.79 -15.21
N VAL A 92 -7.02 34.72 -15.01
CA VAL A 92 -7.79 34.12 -16.10
C VAL A 92 -8.87 35.08 -16.56
N ASP A 93 -8.85 35.44 -17.84
CA ASP A 93 -9.87 36.28 -18.44
C ASP A 93 -11.24 35.60 -18.44
N LYS A 94 -12.25 36.32 -17.96
CA LYS A 94 -13.67 35.89 -17.98
C LYS A 94 -13.86 34.44 -17.46
N PRO A 95 -13.52 34.14 -16.20
CA PRO A 95 -13.47 32.77 -15.69
C PRO A 95 -14.83 32.05 -15.73
N ASN A 96 -15.94 32.80 -15.60
CA ASN A 96 -17.29 32.23 -15.76
C ASN A 96 -17.55 31.68 -17.17
N HIS A 97 -17.03 32.33 -18.22
CA HIS A 97 -17.19 31.84 -19.59
C HIS A 97 -16.36 30.57 -19.84
N VAL A 98 -15.19 30.47 -19.20
CA VAL A 98 -14.36 29.26 -19.28
C VAL A 98 -15.08 28.09 -18.61
N LEU A 99 -15.62 28.29 -17.39
CA LEU A 99 -16.36 27.24 -16.67
C LEU A 99 -17.66 26.82 -17.37
N ALA A 100 -18.29 27.71 -18.12
CA ALA A 100 -19.49 27.40 -18.89
C ALA A 100 -19.24 26.52 -20.13
N SER A 101 -17.98 26.25 -20.47
CA SER A 101 -17.63 25.41 -21.62
C SER A 101 -17.84 23.92 -21.31
N GLY A 102 -18.51 23.18 -22.22
CA GLY A 102 -18.57 21.72 -22.15
C GLY A 102 -17.22 21.01 -22.34
N ASN A 103 -16.13 21.75 -22.59
CA ASN A 103 -14.78 21.20 -22.68
C ASN A 103 -14.04 21.16 -21.33
N VAL A 104 -14.66 21.67 -20.27
CA VAL A 104 -14.09 21.65 -18.93
C VAL A 104 -15.03 21.02 -17.91
N SER A 105 -14.49 20.49 -16.83
CA SER A 105 -15.26 20.01 -15.69
C SER A 105 -14.58 20.42 -14.40
N LEU A 106 -15.36 20.96 -13.47
CA LEU A 106 -14.94 21.11 -12.08
C LEU A 106 -14.85 19.72 -11.44
N VAL A 107 -13.74 19.46 -10.76
CA VAL A 107 -13.45 18.16 -10.13
C VAL A 107 -12.97 18.34 -8.68
N LEU A 108 -13.25 17.32 -7.87
CA LEU A 108 -12.59 17.14 -6.58
C LEU A 108 -11.27 16.41 -6.80
N VAL A 109 -10.19 16.99 -6.28
CA VAL A 109 -8.82 16.49 -6.41
C VAL A 109 -8.36 16.03 -5.05
N ARG A 110 -7.95 14.76 -4.93
CA ARG A 110 -7.51 14.14 -3.68
C ARG A 110 -6.17 13.46 -3.86
N GLY A 111 -5.32 13.51 -2.84
CA GLY A 111 -4.07 12.78 -2.83
C GLY A 111 -3.66 12.38 -1.41
N TRP A 112 -2.78 11.39 -1.31
CA TRP A 112 -2.32 10.86 -0.02
C TRP A 112 -0.80 10.93 0.07
N LEU A 113 -0.32 11.85 0.90
CA LEU A 113 1.08 11.99 1.23
C LEU A 113 1.50 10.81 2.12
N ARG A 114 2.31 9.90 1.59
CA ARG A 114 2.84 8.73 2.31
C ARG A 114 3.71 9.12 3.50
N VAL A 115 3.95 8.15 4.39
CA VAL A 115 4.90 8.30 5.49
C VAL A 115 6.28 8.54 4.90
N GLY A 116 7.04 9.46 5.50
CA GLY A 116 8.41 9.72 5.07
C GLY A 116 8.57 10.36 3.70
N ILE A 117 7.48 10.82 3.07
CA ILE A 117 7.53 11.55 1.81
C ILE A 117 8.45 12.77 1.95
N GLN A 118 9.33 12.96 0.98
CA GLN A 118 10.25 14.08 0.93
C GLN A 118 9.74 15.17 0.00
N LYS A 119 10.20 16.40 0.21
CA LYS A 119 9.98 17.49 -0.74
C LYS A 119 10.53 17.07 -2.11
N GLY A 120 9.69 17.19 -3.14
CA GLY A 120 10.00 16.79 -4.52
C GLY A 120 9.48 15.40 -4.88
N ASP A 121 9.13 14.56 -3.91
CA ASP A 121 8.56 13.24 -4.18
C ASP A 121 7.24 13.37 -4.95
N ARG A 122 7.09 12.51 -5.96
CA ARG A 122 5.85 12.37 -6.73
C ARG A 122 4.89 11.37 -6.09
N PHE A 123 3.59 11.62 -6.25
CA PHE A 123 2.51 10.74 -5.82
C PHE A 123 1.27 10.90 -6.71
N ASP A 124 0.41 9.89 -6.67
CA ASP A 124 -0.80 9.87 -7.47
C ASP A 124 -1.89 10.77 -6.91
N ILE A 125 -2.70 11.27 -7.84
CA ILE A 125 -3.85 12.11 -7.54
C ILE A 125 -5.11 11.41 -8.04
N GLU A 126 -6.10 11.31 -7.18
CA GLU A 126 -7.45 10.91 -7.56
C GLU A 126 -8.24 12.14 -7.98
N VAL A 127 -8.93 12.01 -9.11
CA VAL A 127 -9.78 13.05 -9.68
C VAL A 127 -11.18 12.49 -9.84
N ARG A 128 -12.18 13.22 -9.33
CA ARG A 128 -13.58 12.79 -9.43
C ARG A 128 -14.48 13.99 -9.73
N SER A 129 -15.42 13.80 -10.65
CA SER A 129 -16.49 14.78 -10.86
C SER A 129 -17.42 14.86 -9.63
N LEU A 130 -18.02 16.03 -9.39
CA LEU A 130 -18.99 16.20 -8.31
C LEU A 130 -20.26 15.37 -8.55
N SER A 131 -20.89 14.87 -7.48
CA SER A 131 -22.08 14.01 -7.58
C SER A 131 -23.28 14.66 -8.30
N ARG A 132 -23.39 16.00 -8.24
CA ARG A 132 -24.45 16.78 -8.92
C ARG A 132 -24.02 17.35 -10.28
N SER A 133 -22.88 16.91 -10.81
CA SER A 133 -22.36 17.37 -12.10
C SER A 133 -23.07 16.69 -13.27
N GLU A 134 -23.22 17.40 -14.39
CA GLU A 134 -23.72 16.84 -15.66
C GLU A 134 -22.61 16.22 -16.51
N THR A 135 -21.33 16.34 -16.08
CA THR A 135 -20.19 15.71 -16.74
C THR A 135 -20.46 14.22 -16.98
N THR A 136 -20.18 13.79 -18.21
CA THR A 136 -20.41 12.42 -18.69
C THR A 136 -19.12 11.60 -18.70
N SER A 137 -17.97 12.23 -18.89
CA SER A 137 -16.66 11.58 -18.90
C SER A 137 -15.53 12.55 -18.54
N LEU A 138 -14.46 12.03 -17.92
CA LEU A 138 -13.18 12.71 -17.74
C LEU A 138 -12.10 12.19 -18.71
N ARG A 139 -12.45 11.27 -19.62
CA ARG A 139 -11.52 10.62 -20.54
C ARG A 139 -10.94 11.62 -21.55
N GLY A 140 -9.64 11.54 -21.79
CA GLY A 140 -8.89 12.51 -22.60
C GLY A 140 -8.67 13.86 -21.90
N GLY A 141 -9.09 13.99 -20.64
CA GLY A 141 -8.96 15.21 -19.87
C GLY A 141 -7.54 15.43 -19.35
N TYR A 142 -7.20 16.70 -19.12
CA TYR A 142 -5.97 17.14 -18.46
C TYR A 142 -6.30 17.94 -17.21
N LEU A 143 -5.77 17.53 -16.05
CA LEU A 143 -5.89 18.27 -14.81
C LEU A 143 -4.92 19.46 -14.82
N LEU A 144 -5.47 20.67 -14.72
CA LEU A 144 -4.68 21.89 -14.60
C LEU A 144 -4.05 21.99 -13.20
N GLU A 145 -2.91 22.69 -13.10
CA GLU A 145 -2.16 22.86 -11.85
C GLU A 145 -3.07 23.23 -10.67
N THR A 146 -3.19 22.34 -9.71
CA THR A 146 -4.07 22.44 -8.56
C THR A 146 -3.26 22.44 -7.27
N ARG A 147 -3.54 23.41 -6.38
CA ARG A 147 -2.83 23.61 -5.11
C ARG A 147 -3.48 22.81 -4.00
N LEU A 148 -2.80 21.77 -3.51
CA LEU A 148 -3.35 20.81 -2.55
C LEU A 148 -2.99 21.17 -1.11
N GLN A 149 -4.01 21.17 -0.24
CA GLN A 149 -3.89 21.52 1.16
C GLN A 149 -4.46 20.42 2.06
N GLN A 150 -3.98 20.33 3.29
CA GLN A 150 -4.62 19.48 4.29
C GLN A 150 -5.89 20.17 4.79
N MET A 151 -7.02 19.49 4.70
CA MET A 151 -8.27 19.97 5.28
C MET A 151 -8.32 19.56 6.75
N ALA A 152 -8.38 20.53 7.67
CA ALA A 152 -8.55 20.27 9.10
C ALA A 152 -9.95 20.68 9.53
N VAL A 153 -10.67 19.78 10.22
CA VAL A 153 -11.93 20.09 10.87
C VAL A 153 -11.61 20.61 12.26
N LEU A 154 -11.71 21.92 12.46
CA LEU A 154 -11.53 22.57 13.77
C LEU A 154 -12.88 23.14 14.20
N GLY A 155 -13.47 22.58 15.25
CA GLY A 155 -14.73 23.08 15.83
C GLY A 155 -15.87 23.15 14.81
N ASN A 156 -16.17 22.05 14.10
CA ASN A 156 -17.17 21.97 13.02
C ASN A 156 -16.93 22.85 11.79
N GLN A 157 -15.82 23.57 11.69
CA GLN A 157 -15.44 24.33 10.51
C GLN A 157 -14.25 23.68 9.81
N VAL A 158 -14.38 23.44 8.50
CA VAL A 158 -13.25 23.01 7.66
C VAL A 158 -12.38 24.24 7.40
N ARG A 159 -11.16 24.23 7.92
CA ARG A 159 -10.16 25.27 7.64
C ARG A 159 -9.12 24.76 6.66
N PRO A 160 -8.81 25.51 5.59
CA PRO A 160 -7.70 25.17 4.72
C PRO A 160 -6.40 25.25 5.52
N GLY A 161 -5.65 24.16 5.55
CA GLY A 161 -4.33 24.10 6.15
C GLY A 161 -3.26 24.72 5.26
N HIS A 162 -1.99 24.44 5.58
CA HIS A 162 -0.88 24.88 4.75
C HIS A 162 -0.87 24.16 3.40
N LEU A 163 -0.32 24.83 2.38
CA LEU A 163 0.02 24.21 1.11
C LEU A 163 1.05 23.10 1.32
N LEU A 164 0.71 21.88 0.88
CA LEU A 164 1.55 20.70 1.05
C LEU A 164 1.97 20.07 -0.29
N ALA A 165 1.19 20.25 -1.36
CA ALA A 165 1.52 19.68 -2.67
C ALA A 165 0.91 20.48 -3.84
N LEU A 166 1.42 20.23 -5.04
CA LEU A 166 0.83 20.64 -6.31
C LEU A 166 0.40 19.39 -7.09
N ALA A 167 -0.58 19.51 -7.97
CA ALA A 167 -1.06 18.43 -8.82
C ALA A 167 -1.38 18.90 -10.23
N GLU A 168 -0.86 18.20 -11.24
CA GLU A 168 -1.15 18.45 -12.66
C GLU A 168 -0.93 17.18 -13.49
N GLY A 169 -1.56 17.09 -14.67
CA GLY A 169 -1.25 16.04 -15.64
C GLY A 169 -2.47 15.39 -16.29
N PRO A 170 -2.23 14.44 -17.23
CA PRO A 170 -3.30 13.75 -17.96
C PRO A 170 -4.11 12.84 -17.04
N VAL A 171 -5.43 12.80 -17.24
CA VAL A 171 -6.36 12.01 -16.43
C VAL A 171 -6.52 10.62 -17.05
N LEU A 172 -6.01 9.62 -16.35
CA LEU A 172 -6.26 8.21 -16.63
C LEU A 172 -7.61 7.79 -16.05
N VAL A 173 -8.60 7.68 -16.92
CA VAL A 173 -9.87 6.99 -16.63
C VAL A 173 -9.65 5.49 -16.82
N ASP A 174 -10.42 4.66 -16.11
CA ASP A 174 -10.33 3.21 -16.28
C ASP A 174 -10.50 2.83 -17.78
N PRO A 175 -9.49 2.21 -18.41
CA PRO A 175 -9.55 1.82 -19.82
C PRO A 175 -10.67 0.81 -20.11
N ALA A 176 -11.04 0.00 -19.11
CA ALA A 176 -12.12 -0.98 -19.25
C ALA A 176 -13.52 -0.36 -19.14
N ALA A 177 -13.64 0.90 -18.72
CA ALA A 177 -14.94 1.56 -18.56
C ALA A 177 -15.63 1.76 -19.92
N GLY A 178 -16.82 1.18 -20.06
CA GLY A 178 -17.65 1.34 -21.24
C GLY A 178 -18.48 2.63 -21.20
N PRO A 179 -19.17 2.99 -22.31
CA PRO A 179 -19.98 4.21 -22.41
C PRO A 179 -21.13 4.30 -21.38
N LYS A 180 -21.56 3.17 -20.83
CA LYS A 180 -22.64 3.10 -19.83
C LYS A 180 -22.13 3.27 -18.40
N ASP A 181 -20.82 3.17 -18.17
CA ASP A 181 -20.21 3.18 -16.84
C ASP A 181 -19.89 4.59 -16.37
N ARG A 182 -20.91 5.45 -16.29
CA ARG A 182 -20.75 6.88 -15.97
C ARG A 182 -19.92 7.12 -14.70
N VAL A 183 -20.07 6.28 -13.67
CA VAL A 183 -19.31 6.40 -12.43
C VAL A 183 -17.81 6.21 -12.66
N LEU A 184 -17.42 5.21 -13.46
CA LEU A 184 -16.02 4.95 -13.79
C LEU A 184 -15.49 6.01 -14.76
N LEU A 185 -16.30 6.47 -15.72
CA LEU A 185 -15.92 7.54 -16.65
C LEU A 185 -15.72 8.90 -15.98
N CYS A 186 -16.45 9.17 -14.89
CA CYS A 186 -16.33 10.39 -14.09
C CYS A 186 -15.32 10.29 -12.94
N ARG A 187 -14.51 9.23 -12.91
CA ARG A 187 -13.42 9.02 -11.95
C ARG A 187 -12.14 8.71 -12.72
N GLY A 188 -11.06 9.37 -12.34
CA GLY A 188 -9.76 9.12 -12.93
C GLY A 188 -8.64 9.31 -11.94
N ARG A 189 -7.43 9.02 -12.40
CA ARG A 189 -6.21 9.26 -11.66
C ARG A 189 -5.21 10.02 -12.52
N VAL A 190 -4.44 10.90 -11.90
CA VAL A 190 -3.25 11.48 -12.52
C VAL A 190 -2.04 10.80 -11.89
N LEU A 191 -1.39 9.92 -12.66
CA LEU A 191 -0.29 9.10 -12.19
C LEU A 191 0.97 9.93 -12.02
N GLY A 192 1.54 9.94 -10.81
CA GLY A 192 2.74 10.73 -10.50
C GLY A 192 2.60 12.24 -10.71
N GLY A 193 1.37 12.75 -10.90
CA GLY A 193 1.11 14.18 -11.17
C GLY A 193 1.14 15.07 -9.94
N GLY A 194 1.09 14.47 -8.74
CA GLY A 194 1.23 15.18 -7.47
C GLY A 194 2.70 15.36 -7.09
N VAL A 195 3.13 16.56 -6.70
CA VAL A 195 4.49 16.84 -6.19
C VAL A 195 4.41 17.38 -4.77
N ALA A 196 5.10 16.71 -3.84
CA ALA A 196 5.16 17.14 -2.44
C ALA A 196 6.05 18.38 -2.28
N LEU A 197 5.52 19.44 -1.64
CA LEU A 197 6.26 20.68 -1.40
C LEU A 197 6.99 20.71 -0.04
N LYS A 198 6.63 19.81 0.87
CA LYS A 198 7.23 19.69 2.20
C LYS A 198 7.55 18.24 2.53
N SER A 199 8.71 18.00 3.13
CA SER A 199 9.04 16.70 3.72
C SER A 199 8.23 16.46 4.98
N ARG A 200 7.75 15.22 5.17
CA ARG A 200 7.07 14.81 6.39
C ARG A 200 8.06 14.06 7.30
N PRO A 201 8.40 14.60 8.48
CA PRO A 201 9.21 13.87 9.45
C PRO A 201 8.39 12.74 10.06
N MET A 202 9.06 11.62 10.37
CA MET A 202 8.56 10.57 11.25
C MET A 202 9.41 10.55 12.52
N GLY A 203 8.93 9.91 13.58
CA GLY A 203 9.69 9.90 14.83
C GLY A 203 9.20 8.90 15.85
N LEU A 204 9.82 8.96 17.02
CA LEU A 204 9.42 8.25 18.22
C LEU A 204 9.06 9.29 19.30
N VAL A 205 7.98 9.03 20.02
CA VAL A 205 7.58 9.79 21.21
C VAL A 205 7.76 8.88 22.42
N LEU A 206 8.45 9.37 23.45
CA LEU A 206 8.63 8.62 24.68
C LEU A 206 7.30 8.45 25.43
N THR A 207 7.09 7.27 26.00
CA THR A 207 5.90 6.96 26.79
C THR A 207 5.89 7.74 28.10
N PRO A 208 4.70 8.03 28.67
CA PRO A 208 4.60 8.64 29.99
C PRO A 208 5.41 7.84 31.03
N GLY A 209 6.28 8.53 31.78
CA GLY A 209 7.21 7.91 32.75
C GLY A 209 8.62 7.65 32.20
N ASN A 210 8.80 7.62 30.88
CA ASN A 210 10.12 7.55 30.24
C ASN A 210 10.61 8.89 29.68
N GLN A 211 9.76 9.93 29.67
CA GLN A 211 10.06 11.28 29.18
C GLN A 211 11.17 11.94 30.01
N ASN A 212 12.36 12.04 29.43
CA ASN A 212 13.48 12.84 29.91
C ASN A 212 14.61 12.88 28.85
N VAL A 213 15.51 13.85 29.00
CA VAL A 213 16.64 14.06 28.08
C VAL A 213 17.59 12.85 28.02
N LEU A 214 17.79 12.13 29.13
CA LEU A 214 18.68 10.96 29.15
C LEU A 214 18.11 9.80 28.34
N ASN A 215 16.82 9.48 28.50
CA ASN A 215 16.15 8.40 27.80
C ASN A 215 15.98 8.71 26.31
N SER A 216 15.63 9.95 25.95
CA SER A 216 15.55 10.37 24.55
C SER A 216 16.91 10.23 23.86
N SER A 217 18.00 10.63 24.53
CA SER A 217 19.36 10.41 24.03
C SER A 217 19.74 8.94 23.95
N ARG A 218 19.43 8.11 24.97
CA ARG A 218 19.71 6.67 24.97
C ARG A 218 19.03 5.95 23.82
N VAL A 219 17.74 6.23 23.58
CA VAL A 219 16.99 5.64 22.46
C VAL A 219 17.58 6.10 21.14
N ALA A 220 17.85 7.41 20.96
CA ALA A 220 18.48 7.91 19.74
C ALA A 220 19.86 7.27 19.48
N ASN A 221 20.68 7.07 20.52
CA ASN A 221 21.98 6.41 20.42
C ASN A 221 21.86 4.92 20.07
N ALA A 222 20.87 4.21 20.62
CA ALA A 222 20.60 2.82 20.27
C ALA A 222 20.24 2.68 18.78
N VAL A 223 19.36 3.56 18.27
CA VAL A 223 19.01 3.61 16.84
C VAL A 223 20.24 3.93 15.99
N ASN A 224 21.03 4.94 16.36
CA ASN A 224 22.21 5.36 15.60
C ASN A 224 23.34 4.33 15.57
N ARG A 225 23.45 3.48 16.60
CA ARG A 225 24.42 2.37 16.63
C ARG A 225 24.14 1.39 15.49
N ARG A 226 22.87 1.03 15.28
CA ARG A 226 22.44 0.10 14.22
C ARG A 226 22.29 0.77 12.86
N PHE A 227 21.73 1.98 12.84
CA PHE A 227 21.34 2.69 11.62
C PHE A 227 22.08 4.00 11.46
N HIS A 228 22.94 4.03 10.46
CA HIS A 228 23.71 5.21 10.07
C HIS A 228 23.92 5.17 8.55
N THR A 229 24.12 6.34 7.95
CA THR A 229 24.43 6.47 6.53
C THR A 229 25.60 7.44 6.35
N PHE A 230 26.16 7.50 5.15
CA PHE A 230 27.17 8.49 4.80
C PHE A 230 26.52 9.60 3.99
N ARG A 231 26.56 10.84 4.49
CA ARG A 231 26.15 12.04 3.75
C ARG A 231 27.36 12.94 3.59
N ASN A 232 27.72 13.27 2.35
CA ASN A 232 28.90 14.07 2.03
C ASN A 232 30.20 13.51 2.67
N GLY A 233 30.36 12.19 2.66
CA GLY A 233 31.49 11.49 3.29
C GLY A 233 31.45 11.41 4.83
N LEU A 234 30.45 12.01 5.48
CA LEU A 234 30.31 12.02 6.94
C LEU A 234 29.27 11.00 7.42
N LYS A 235 29.65 10.19 8.41
CA LYS A 235 28.75 9.23 9.07
C LYS A 235 27.67 9.99 9.85
N THR A 236 26.43 9.85 9.40
CA THR A 236 25.24 10.51 9.97
C THR A 236 24.29 9.45 10.54
N GLY A 237 23.92 9.59 11.81
CA GLY A 237 22.92 8.72 12.44
C GLY A 237 21.51 8.97 11.92
N MET A 238 20.65 7.95 11.97
CA MET A 238 19.25 8.03 11.51
C MET A 238 18.27 8.56 12.56
N ALA A 239 18.70 8.82 13.80
CA ALA A 239 17.86 9.35 14.87
C ALA A 239 18.47 10.60 15.52
N LYS A 240 17.62 11.59 15.83
CA LYS A 240 18.01 12.79 16.55
C LYS A 240 17.00 13.11 17.66
N ALA A 241 17.44 13.06 18.91
CA ALA A 241 16.66 13.57 20.03
C ALA A 241 16.49 15.10 19.88
N LYS A 242 15.24 15.56 19.76
CA LYS A 242 14.90 16.98 19.59
C LYS A 242 14.48 17.61 20.89
N THR A 243 13.71 16.87 21.67
CA THR A 243 13.23 17.27 22.99
C THR A 243 13.43 16.10 23.96
N ASP A 244 13.05 16.31 25.21
CA ASP A 244 12.98 15.28 26.24
C ASP A 244 11.93 14.20 25.98
N GLU A 245 11.00 14.42 25.05
CA GLU A 245 9.97 13.46 24.66
C GLU A 245 10.02 13.02 23.18
N TYR A 246 10.58 13.83 22.27
CA TYR A 246 10.50 13.57 20.83
C TYR A 246 11.87 13.28 20.20
N ILE A 247 11.93 12.19 19.45
CA ILE A 247 13.08 11.74 18.68
C ILE A 247 12.69 11.72 17.20
N GLU A 248 13.31 12.58 16.41
CA GLU A 248 13.14 12.58 14.96
C GLU A 248 13.86 11.37 14.34
N LEU A 249 13.17 10.65 13.47
CA LEU A 249 13.70 9.52 12.71
C LEU A 249 13.79 9.86 11.22
N CYS A 250 14.96 9.63 10.65
CA CYS A 250 15.19 9.60 9.20
C CYS A 250 15.01 8.17 8.70
N ILE A 251 14.52 8.02 7.46
CA ILE A 251 14.41 6.70 6.83
C ILE A 251 15.78 6.27 6.31
N HIS A 252 16.20 5.07 6.72
CA HIS A 252 17.39 4.45 6.17
C HIS A 252 17.13 4.01 4.71
N PRO A 253 18.05 4.29 3.74
CA PRO A 253 17.81 4.02 2.32
C PRO A 253 17.35 2.59 2.01
N ARG A 254 17.90 1.59 2.70
CA ARG A 254 17.52 0.17 2.57
C ARG A 254 16.06 -0.14 2.91
N TYR A 255 15.39 0.72 3.67
CA TYR A 255 13.99 0.54 4.07
C TYR A 255 13.05 1.58 3.45
N LYS A 256 13.51 2.34 2.44
CA LYS A 256 12.72 3.40 1.79
C LYS A 256 11.38 2.90 1.24
N ASP A 257 11.35 1.63 0.82
CA ASP A 257 10.16 0.95 0.26
C ASP A 257 9.53 -0.07 1.23
N ASN A 258 9.94 -0.07 2.51
CA ASN A 258 9.32 -0.84 3.58
C ASN A 258 9.43 -0.12 4.94
N ILE A 259 8.74 1.01 5.07
CA ILE A 259 8.82 1.90 6.24
C ILE A 259 8.24 1.22 7.48
N ALA A 260 7.17 0.44 7.32
CA ALA A 260 6.58 -0.32 8.41
C ALA A 260 7.55 -1.37 8.99
N ARG A 261 8.35 -2.05 8.14
CA ARG A 261 9.43 -2.93 8.62
C ARG A 261 10.50 -2.13 9.36
N TYR A 262 10.93 -0.99 8.82
CA TYR A 262 11.92 -0.13 9.48
C TYR A 262 11.53 0.18 10.92
N VAL A 263 10.28 0.59 11.15
CA VAL A 263 9.78 0.91 12.49
C VAL A 263 9.73 -0.32 13.39
N ARG A 264 9.34 -1.50 12.87
CA ARG A 264 9.35 -2.74 13.66
C ARG A 264 10.77 -3.09 14.12
N VAL A 265 11.77 -2.98 13.25
CA VAL A 265 13.18 -3.25 13.57
C VAL A 265 13.71 -2.22 14.56
N VAL A 266 13.44 -0.92 14.33
CA VAL A 266 13.81 0.15 15.26
C VAL A 266 13.24 -0.08 16.66
N ARG A 267 11.98 -0.51 16.76
CA ARG A 267 11.33 -0.83 18.05
C ARG A 267 11.92 -2.05 18.73
N ALA A 268 12.48 -2.99 17.98
CA ALA A 268 13.08 -4.22 18.49
C ALA A 268 14.54 -4.06 18.99
N LEU A 269 15.14 -2.88 18.80
CA LEU A 269 16.50 -2.59 19.23
C LEU A 269 16.65 -2.59 20.75
N PRO A 270 17.69 -3.23 21.31
CA PRO A 270 18.02 -3.09 22.72
C PRO A 270 18.55 -1.67 23.02
N VAL A 271 18.02 -1.03 24.07
CA VAL A 271 18.52 0.29 24.51
C VAL A 271 19.83 0.17 25.28
N SER A 272 19.94 -0.88 26.08
CA SER A 272 21.15 -1.25 26.83
C SER A 272 21.13 -2.75 27.08
N GLU A 273 22.18 -3.45 26.66
CA GLU A 273 22.34 -4.90 26.80
C GLU A 273 23.82 -5.23 26.98
N SER A 274 24.14 -6.11 27.92
CA SER A 274 25.49 -6.64 28.10
C SER A 274 25.74 -7.84 27.18
N ALA A 275 27.00 -8.16 26.88
CA ALA A 275 27.32 -9.29 26.00
C ALA A 275 26.75 -10.65 26.48
N PRO A 276 26.74 -10.99 27.79
CA PRO A 276 26.09 -12.23 28.26
C PRO A 276 24.57 -12.24 28.07
N GLU A 277 23.90 -11.11 28.29
CA GLU A 277 22.45 -10.96 28.06
C GLU A 277 22.12 -11.10 26.58
N GLN A 278 22.93 -10.48 25.72
CA GLN A 278 22.81 -10.58 24.27
C GLN A 278 22.96 -12.03 23.79
N MET A 279 23.98 -12.75 24.26
CA MET A 279 24.19 -14.16 23.90
C MET A 279 22.99 -15.03 24.32
N GLN A 280 22.46 -14.82 25.53
CA GLN A 280 21.26 -15.53 25.99
C GLN A 280 20.03 -15.19 25.14
N ARG A 281 19.87 -13.91 24.75
CA ARG A 281 18.77 -13.47 23.89
C ARG A 281 18.88 -14.08 22.49
N VAL A 282 20.06 -14.08 21.88
CA VAL A 282 20.27 -14.70 20.56
C VAL A 282 19.95 -16.19 20.60
N ALA A 283 20.42 -16.92 21.63
CA ALA A 283 20.10 -18.34 21.79
C ALA A 283 18.59 -18.59 21.89
N LYS A 284 17.87 -17.78 22.69
CA LYS A 284 16.41 -17.88 22.78
C LYS A 284 15.71 -17.53 21.47
N LEU A 285 16.14 -16.47 20.78
CA LEU A 285 15.57 -16.06 19.51
C LEU A 285 15.81 -17.09 18.41
N LYS A 286 16.93 -17.81 18.46
CA LYS A 286 17.23 -18.93 17.57
C LYS A 286 16.23 -20.07 17.72
N GLU A 287 15.91 -20.45 18.96
CA GLU A 287 14.89 -21.47 19.23
C GLU A 287 13.51 -21.03 18.71
N LEU A 288 13.12 -19.79 18.98
CA LEU A 288 11.86 -19.21 18.50
C LEU A 288 11.81 -19.07 16.97
N LEU A 289 12.94 -18.81 16.31
CA LEU A 289 13.00 -18.69 14.86
C LEU A 289 12.57 -19.99 14.17
N LEU A 290 12.87 -21.14 14.77
CA LEU A 290 12.57 -22.46 14.21
C LEU A 290 11.10 -22.88 14.39
N ASP A 291 10.31 -22.13 15.15
CA ASP A 291 8.86 -22.31 15.28
C ASP A 291 8.11 -21.34 14.34
N PRO A 292 7.36 -21.82 13.34
CA PRO A 292 6.61 -20.99 12.40
C PRO A 292 5.70 -19.95 13.06
N LEU A 293 5.16 -20.24 14.26
CA LEU A 293 4.30 -19.31 15.00
C LEU A 293 5.04 -18.11 15.59
N THR A 294 6.34 -18.25 15.83
CA THR A 294 7.15 -17.19 16.45
C THR A 294 8.29 -16.69 15.56
N ALA A 295 8.49 -17.33 14.41
CA ALA A 295 9.54 -17.06 13.44
C ALA A 295 9.58 -15.60 12.97
N ALA A 296 8.41 -15.01 12.65
CA ALA A 296 8.33 -13.63 12.18
C ALA A 296 8.86 -12.63 13.22
N ALA A 297 8.40 -12.75 14.47
CA ALA A 297 8.81 -11.88 15.56
C ALA A 297 10.27 -12.10 15.96
N ALA A 298 10.74 -13.35 15.93
CA ALA A 298 12.13 -13.69 16.20
C ALA A 298 13.08 -13.11 15.13
N ALA A 299 12.74 -13.26 13.86
CA ALA A 299 13.52 -12.74 12.73
C ALA A 299 13.71 -11.22 12.79
N ILE A 300 12.65 -10.45 13.10
CA ILE A 300 12.74 -8.99 13.27
C ILE A 300 13.70 -8.60 14.41
N GLN A 301 13.68 -9.34 15.52
CA GLN A 301 14.59 -9.07 16.63
C GLN A 301 16.04 -9.42 16.30
N LEU A 302 16.28 -10.53 15.58
CA LEU A 302 17.61 -10.90 15.10
C LEU A 302 18.13 -9.86 14.08
N GLU A 303 17.28 -9.37 13.16
CA GLU A 303 17.62 -8.28 12.23
C GLU A 303 18.03 -6.99 12.96
N ALA A 304 17.34 -6.68 14.06
CA ALA A 304 17.63 -5.52 14.90
C ALA A 304 19.00 -5.63 15.58
N LEU A 305 19.42 -6.85 15.98
CA LEU A 305 20.75 -7.10 16.54
C LEU A 305 21.87 -6.92 15.50
N GLY A 306 21.58 -7.09 14.21
CA GLY A 306 22.57 -6.95 13.15
C GLY A 306 23.45 -8.20 13.04
N SER A 307 24.76 -8.02 12.97
CA SER A 307 25.74 -9.11 12.79
C SER A 307 25.63 -10.21 13.83
N GLU A 308 25.29 -9.85 15.06
CA GLU A 308 25.16 -10.78 16.20
C GLU A 308 23.96 -11.74 16.05
N GLY A 309 23.02 -11.44 15.16
CA GLY A 309 21.87 -12.32 14.85
C GLY A 309 22.05 -13.17 13.59
N GLU A 310 23.12 -12.95 12.80
CA GLU A 310 23.27 -13.56 11.47
C GLU A 310 23.34 -15.10 11.53
N ASP A 311 24.11 -15.66 12.45
CA ASP A 311 24.27 -17.11 12.58
C ASP A 311 22.94 -17.83 12.86
N ALA A 312 22.09 -17.23 13.70
CA ALA A 312 20.77 -17.78 13.98
C ALA A 312 19.87 -17.74 12.74
N LEU A 313 19.92 -16.65 11.97
CA LEU A 313 19.16 -16.52 10.73
C LEU A 313 19.66 -17.48 9.64
N LEU A 314 20.97 -17.69 9.52
CA LEU A 314 21.59 -18.65 8.60
C LEU A 314 21.23 -20.11 8.93
N GLU A 315 20.86 -20.41 10.18
CA GLU A 315 20.27 -21.70 10.52
C GLU A 315 18.79 -21.75 10.12
N GLY A 316 18.03 -20.70 10.39
CA GLY A 316 16.62 -20.61 10.02
C GLY A 316 16.36 -20.73 8.52
N ILE A 317 17.26 -20.20 7.67
CA ILE A 317 17.14 -20.31 6.22
C ILE A 317 17.29 -21.75 5.69
N ARG A 318 17.88 -22.65 6.49
CA ARG A 318 18.01 -24.08 6.18
C ARG A 318 16.80 -24.89 6.67
N SER A 319 15.82 -24.24 7.28
CA SER A 319 14.59 -24.90 7.72
C SER A 319 13.84 -25.49 6.53
N LYS A 320 13.25 -26.68 6.75
CA LYS A 320 12.31 -27.30 5.81
C LYS A 320 10.98 -26.58 5.77
N ASN A 321 10.66 -25.81 6.81
CA ASN A 321 9.43 -25.03 6.84
C ASN A 321 9.59 -23.76 5.99
N PRO A 322 8.76 -23.55 4.96
CA PRO A 322 8.89 -22.42 4.05
C PRO A 322 8.63 -21.06 4.72
N GLU A 323 7.77 -21.01 5.74
CA GLU A 323 7.47 -19.78 6.50
C GLU A 323 8.68 -19.36 7.35
N THR A 324 9.29 -20.30 8.10
CA THR A 324 10.55 -20.06 8.82
C THR A 324 11.68 -19.64 7.88
N ARG A 325 11.85 -20.38 6.79
CA ARG A 325 12.88 -20.10 5.77
C ARG A 325 12.69 -18.70 5.17
N PHE A 326 11.45 -18.33 4.87
CA PHE A 326 11.09 -17.00 4.39
C PHE A 326 11.50 -15.90 5.37
N TYR A 327 11.05 -15.96 6.63
CA TYR A 327 11.32 -14.88 7.60
C TYR A 327 12.82 -14.73 7.88
N ALA A 328 13.55 -15.85 7.95
CA ALA A 328 15.00 -15.86 8.08
C ALA A 328 15.69 -15.20 6.87
N ALA A 329 15.31 -15.61 5.66
CA ALA A 329 15.84 -15.04 4.42
C ALA A 329 15.51 -13.55 4.26
N GLU A 330 14.29 -13.14 4.62
CA GLU A 330 13.87 -11.74 4.56
C GLU A 330 14.73 -10.88 5.48
N ALA A 331 14.95 -11.30 6.74
CA ALA A 331 15.83 -10.59 7.66
C ALA A 331 17.28 -10.52 7.16
N LEU A 332 17.81 -11.62 6.62
CA LEU A 332 19.15 -11.70 6.03
C LEU A 332 19.32 -10.76 4.83
N ALA A 333 18.29 -10.60 3.99
CA ALA A 333 18.33 -9.65 2.88
C ALA A 333 18.43 -8.19 3.36
N TYR A 334 17.72 -7.80 4.42
CA TYR A 334 17.89 -6.47 5.02
C TYR A 334 19.22 -6.29 5.76
N LEU A 335 19.88 -7.39 6.13
CA LEU A 335 21.27 -7.42 6.58
C LEU A 335 22.28 -7.44 5.41
N ASP A 336 21.81 -7.61 4.17
CA ASP A 336 22.61 -7.67 2.94
C ASP A 336 23.51 -8.91 2.86
N ARG A 337 22.92 -10.05 3.25
CA ARG A 337 23.57 -11.37 3.20
C ARG A 337 23.17 -12.11 1.93
N ARG A 338 24.16 -12.47 1.10
CA ARG A 338 23.98 -13.13 -0.19
C ARG A 338 23.17 -14.43 -0.12
N GLU A 339 23.28 -15.15 1.00
CA GLU A 339 22.61 -16.42 1.24
C GLU A 339 21.07 -16.29 1.21
N ALA A 340 20.53 -15.07 1.37
CA ALA A 340 19.10 -14.80 1.27
C ALA A 340 18.54 -14.86 -0.15
N ALA A 341 19.37 -14.63 -1.19
CA ALA A 341 18.88 -14.36 -2.53
C ALA A 341 18.12 -15.53 -3.16
N GLU A 342 18.73 -16.72 -3.20
CA GLU A 342 18.13 -17.91 -3.81
C GLU A 342 16.82 -18.33 -3.11
N PRO A 343 16.76 -18.45 -1.75
CA PRO A 343 15.51 -18.81 -1.08
C PRO A 343 14.39 -17.79 -1.30
N LEU A 344 14.71 -16.48 -1.32
CA LEU A 344 13.71 -15.45 -1.61
C LEU A 344 13.19 -15.54 -3.05
N ALA A 345 14.04 -15.85 -4.02
CA ALA A 345 13.64 -15.99 -5.41
C ALA A 345 12.73 -17.20 -5.62
N GLU A 346 13.05 -18.32 -4.98
CA GLU A 346 12.22 -19.52 -4.96
C GLU A 346 10.83 -19.23 -4.35
N ILE A 347 10.79 -18.54 -3.21
CA ILE A 347 9.56 -18.12 -2.55
C ILE A 347 8.76 -17.15 -3.44
N ALA A 348 9.41 -16.18 -4.09
CA ALA A 348 8.76 -15.26 -5.02
C ALA A 348 8.13 -15.98 -6.22
N ARG A 349 8.77 -17.05 -6.69
CA ARG A 349 8.28 -17.89 -7.78
C ARG A 349 7.06 -18.70 -7.34
N ASN A 350 7.19 -19.43 -6.24
CA ASN A 350 6.29 -20.53 -5.89
C ASN A 350 5.21 -20.16 -4.87
N GLN A 351 5.39 -19.11 -4.07
CA GLN A 351 4.52 -18.79 -2.93
C GLN A 351 3.85 -17.41 -3.10
N PRO A 352 2.65 -17.34 -3.70
CA PRO A 352 1.95 -16.08 -3.96
C PRO A 352 1.71 -15.21 -2.72
N ALA A 353 1.57 -15.81 -1.53
CA ALA A 353 1.37 -15.07 -0.29
C ALA A 353 2.62 -14.31 0.18
N PHE A 354 3.79 -14.88 -0.06
CA PHE A 354 5.08 -14.31 0.37
C PHE A 354 5.76 -13.48 -0.71
N ARG A 355 5.32 -13.61 -1.97
CA ARG A 355 5.95 -13.02 -3.16
C ARG A 355 6.25 -11.53 -3.06
N VAL A 356 5.29 -10.74 -2.60
CA VAL A 356 5.44 -9.28 -2.49
C VAL A 356 6.59 -8.89 -1.56
N PHE A 357 6.74 -9.63 -0.46
CA PHE A 357 7.77 -9.39 0.53
C PHE A 357 9.13 -9.88 0.03
N ALA A 358 9.16 -11.06 -0.60
CA ALA A 358 10.37 -11.64 -1.16
C ALA A 358 11.00 -10.76 -2.26
N LEU A 359 10.19 -10.29 -3.21
CA LEU A 359 10.65 -9.37 -4.25
C LEU A 359 11.12 -8.03 -3.68
N THR A 360 10.47 -7.52 -2.63
CA THR A 360 10.92 -6.29 -1.96
C THR A 360 12.26 -6.52 -1.27
N ALA A 361 12.43 -7.65 -0.57
CA ALA A 361 13.67 -7.99 0.10
C ALA A 361 14.83 -8.16 -0.91
N LEU A 362 14.60 -8.80 -2.05
CA LEU A 362 15.59 -8.90 -3.14
C LEU A 362 15.99 -7.52 -3.68
N SER A 363 15.02 -6.60 -3.84
CA SER A 363 15.28 -5.27 -4.41
C SER A 363 16.23 -4.39 -3.59
N VAL A 364 16.43 -4.71 -2.30
CA VAL A 364 17.26 -3.91 -1.39
C VAL A 364 18.65 -4.50 -1.14
N MET A 365 18.90 -5.72 -1.66
CA MET A 365 20.21 -6.37 -1.60
C MET A 365 21.17 -5.71 -2.60
N THR A 366 22.45 -5.64 -2.24
CA THR A 366 23.50 -5.11 -3.13
C THR A 366 24.28 -6.21 -3.86
N ASP A 367 24.10 -7.46 -3.43
CA ASP A 367 24.81 -8.61 -3.98
C ASP A 367 24.32 -8.97 -5.39
N TYR A 368 25.26 -9.34 -6.26
CA TYR A 368 25.00 -9.68 -7.66
C TYR A 368 24.10 -10.92 -7.82
N ILE A 369 24.08 -11.84 -6.85
CA ILE A 369 23.20 -13.02 -6.91
C ILE A 369 21.74 -12.61 -6.80
N ALA A 370 21.41 -11.61 -5.99
CA ALA A 370 20.05 -11.09 -5.92
C ALA A 370 19.59 -10.51 -7.27
N TYR A 371 20.50 -9.83 -7.97
CA TYR A 371 20.26 -9.35 -9.33
C TYR A 371 20.02 -10.50 -10.32
N GLU A 372 20.88 -11.53 -10.34
CA GLU A 372 20.70 -12.69 -11.23
C GLU A 372 19.36 -13.39 -10.98
N GLN A 373 19.00 -13.59 -9.71
CA GLN A 373 17.73 -14.19 -9.34
C GLN A 373 16.52 -13.37 -9.82
N LEU A 374 16.58 -12.04 -9.71
CA LEU A 374 15.53 -11.17 -10.24
C LEU A 374 15.43 -11.24 -11.77
N CYS A 375 16.57 -11.31 -12.47
CA CYS A 375 16.61 -11.49 -13.93
C CYS A 375 15.95 -12.81 -14.37
N GLU A 376 16.20 -13.91 -13.67
CA GLU A 376 15.51 -15.19 -13.93
C GLU A 376 13.99 -15.08 -13.78
N LEU A 377 13.53 -14.33 -12.77
CA LEU A 377 12.11 -14.11 -12.51
C LEU A 377 11.40 -13.29 -13.61
N LEU A 378 12.12 -12.60 -14.50
CA LEU A 378 11.53 -11.93 -15.67
C LEU A 378 11.01 -12.93 -16.72
N SER A 379 11.44 -14.19 -16.69
CA SER A 379 11.10 -15.20 -17.70
C SER A 379 9.99 -16.17 -17.28
N VAL A 380 9.50 -16.08 -16.03
CA VAL A 380 8.50 -17.02 -15.51
C VAL A 380 7.10 -16.76 -16.12
N PRO A 381 6.18 -17.74 -16.12
CA PRO A 381 4.84 -17.55 -16.72
C PRO A 381 3.93 -16.56 -15.97
N SER A 382 4.16 -16.37 -14.67
CA SER A 382 3.34 -15.51 -13.80
C SER A 382 3.56 -14.03 -14.10
N ALA A 383 2.54 -13.35 -14.64
CA ALA A 383 2.59 -11.91 -14.92
C ALA A 383 2.97 -11.08 -13.69
N GLU A 384 2.40 -11.43 -12.54
CA GLU A 384 2.66 -10.79 -11.25
C GLU A 384 4.12 -10.88 -10.83
N THR A 385 4.72 -12.06 -11.03
CA THR A 385 6.13 -12.30 -10.68
C THR A 385 7.07 -11.59 -11.64
N ARG A 386 6.79 -11.60 -12.95
CA ARG A 386 7.63 -10.93 -13.95
C ARG A 386 7.66 -9.42 -13.76
N TYR A 387 6.47 -8.81 -13.65
CA TYR A 387 6.38 -7.38 -13.44
C TYR A 387 6.89 -6.99 -12.05
N GLY A 388 6.64 -7.85 -11.04
CA GLY A 388 7.23 -7.71 -9.71
C GLY A 388 8.76 -7.70 -9.73
N ALA A 389 9.39 -8.60 -10.50
CA ALA A 389 10.84 -8.67 -10.67
C ALA A 389 11.39 -7.46 -11.43
N PHE A 390 10.73 -7.02 -12.50
CA PHE A 390 11.08 -5.78 -13.20
C PHE A 390 11.10 -4.56 -12.26
N ARG A 391 10.04 -4.40 -11.45
CA ARG A 391 9.94 -3.31 -10.48
C ARG A 391 10.98 -3.41 -9.36
N ALA A 392 11.35 -4.62 -8.95
CA ALA A 392 12.43 -4.86 -7.99
C ALA A 392 13.81 -4.49 -8.58
N LEU A 393 14.07 -4.88 -9.83
CA LEU A 393 15.29 -4.48 -10.56
C LEU A 393 15.36 -2.96 -10.71
N TRP A 394 14.24 -2.31 -11.04
CA TRP A 394 14.18 -0.84 -11.12
C TRP A 394 14.53 -0.19 -9.80
N ALA A 395 13.94 -0.67 -8.70
CA ALA A 395 14.20 -0.12 -7.37
C ALA A 395 15.65 -0.31 -6.91
N MET A 396 16.29 -1.40 -7.37
CA MET A 396 17.70 -1.71 -7.15
C MET A 396 18.60 -0.79 -7.99
N ASN A 397 18.36 -0.69 -9.30
CA ASN A 397 19.10 0.15 -10.23
C ASN A 397 18.25 0.49 -11.47
N ASP A 398 17.76 1.72 -11.55
CA ASP A 398 16.95 2.20 -12.69
C ASP A 398 17.75 2.45 -13.98
N GLN A 399 19.09 2.39 -13.91
CA GLN A 399 19.98 2.51 -15.06
C GLN A 399 20.45 1.16 -15.60
N ASP A 400 19.91 0.06 -15.08
CA ASP A 400 20.30 -1.29 -15.50
C ASP A 400 19.99 -1.52 -17.00
N PRO A 401 20.96 -1.92 -17.84
CA PRO A 401 20.75 -2.07 -19.28
C PRO A 401 19.63 -3.02 -19.71
N LEU A 402 19.30 -4.04 -18.91
CA LEU A 402 18.28 -5.04 -19.23
C LEU A 402 16.86 -4.46 -19.13
N ILE A 403 16.64 -3.63 -18.11
CA ILE A 403 15.34 -3.03 -17.83
C ILE A 403 15.30 -1.54 -18.20
N LYS A 404 16.43 -0.95 -18.60
CA LYS A 404 16.50 0.44 -19.01
C LYS A 404 15.53 0.66 -20.15
N GLY A 405 14.70 1.68 -19.97
CA GLY A 405 13.81 2.17 -21.00
C GLY A 405 14.12 3.62 -21.32
N GLU A 406 13.12 4.26 -21.86
CA GLU A 406 13.16 5.67 -22.21
C GLU A 406 11.89 6.37 -21.73
N VAL A 407 11.93 7.69 -21.68
CA VAL A 407 10.74 8.50 -21.47
C VAL A 407 10.24 8.95 -22.83
N ILE A 408 9.07 8.48 -23.25
CA ILE A 408 8.48 8.86 -24.55
C ILE A 408 7.63 10.11 -24.37
N GLY A 409 7.89 11.12 -25.21
CA GLY A 409 7.13 12.37 -25.26
C GLY A 409 7.13 13.18 -23.97
N ASP A 410 8.15 13.02 -23.11
CA ASP A 410 8.25 13.59 -21.76
C ASP A 410 7.06 13.25 -20.84
N GLN A 411 6.36 12.14 -21.13
CA GLN A 411 5.10 11.79 -20.47
C GLN A 411 5.16 10.52 -19.63
N PHE A 412 5.74 9.44 -20.17
CA PHE A 412 5.70 8.13 -19.52
C PHE A 412 6.92 7.27 -19.83
N HIS A 413 7.16 6.30 -18.95
CA HIS A 413 8.26 5.34 -19.03
C HIS A 413 7.88 4.18 -19.96
N TYR A 414 8.73 3.90 -20.95
CA TYR A 414 8.52 2.84 -21.94
C TYR A 414 9.71 1.88 -21.97
N HIS A 415 9.42 0.60 -21.79
CA HIS A 415 10.43 -0.45 -21.62
C HIS A 415 10.15 -1.59 -22.58
N VAL A 416 11.17 -2.01 -23.33
CA VAL A 416 11.10 -3.19 -24.20
C VAL A 416 12.20 -4.15 -23.75
N LEU A 417 11.79 -5.26 -23.16
CA LEU A 417 12.68 -6.24 -22.56
C LEU A 417 12.86 -7.42 -23.50
N ASP A 418 14.12 -7.71 -23.84
CA ASP A 418 14.50 -8.95 -24.53
C ASP A 418 14.73 -10.07 -23.53
N VAL A 419 13.62 -10.65 -23.06
CA VAL A 419 13.59 -11.73 -22.08
C VAL A 419 12.73 -12.88 -22.57
N ALA A 420 13.07 -14.08 -22.13
CA ALA A 420 12.30 -15.27 -22.44
C ALA A 420 10.93 -15.29 -21.75
N GLY A 421 10.15 -16.32 -22.06
CA GLY A 421 8.81 -16.53 -21.51
C GLY A 421 7.69 -16.00 -22.42
N PRO A 422 6.43 -16.15 -22.02
CA PRO A 422 5.28 -15.75 -22.84
C PRO A 422 5.30 -14.25 -23.16
N PRO A 423 4.99 -13.81 -24.38
CA PRO A 423 4.95 -12.37 -24.70
C PRO A 423 3.85 -11.68 -23.89
N MET A 424 4.19 -10.54 -23.29
CA MET A 424 3.28 -9.80 -22.43
C MET A 424 3.50 -8.30 -22.57
N ILE A 425 2.43 -7.52 -22.50
CA ILE A 425 2.46 -6.07 -22.32
C ILE A 425 1.82 -5.78 -20.98
N HIS A 426 2.54 -5.05 -20.14
CA HIS A 426 2.05 -4.58 -18.85
C HIS A 426 1.93 -3.05 -18.85
N VAL A 427 0.85 -2.56 -18.27
CA VAL A 427 0.62 -1.13 -18.02
C VAL A 427 0.20 -0.87 -16.57
N THR A 428 0.46 0.33 -16.09
CA THR A 428 0.12 0.76 -14.73
C THR A 428 -1.09 1.71 -14.68
N ARG A 429 -1.88 1.62 -13.61
CA ARG A 429 -2.86 2.64 -13.22
C ARG A 429 -2.54 3.26 -11.87
N ASN A 430 -1.30 3.08 -11.39
CA ASN A 430 -0.84 3.54 -10.09
C ASN A 430 0.66 3.86 -10.11
N ARG A 431 1.06 4.88 -9.34
CA ARG A 431 2.38 5.48 -9.11
C ARG A 431 3.00 6.24 -10.26
N LEU A 432 3.23 5.54 -11.37
CA LEU A 432 4.04 6.03 -12.47
C LEU A 432 3.37 5.60 -13.77
N PRO A 433 3.21 6.47 -14.76
CA PRO A 433 2.77 6.06 -16.08
C PRO A 433 3.91 5.25 -16.73
N GLU A 434 3.69 3.95 -16.89
CA GLU A 434 4.73 2.99 -17.27
C GLU A 434 4.13 1.89 -18.14
N ILE A 435 4.83 1.58 -19.25
CA ILE A 435 4.51 0.47 -20.14
C ILE A 435 5.74 -0.43 -20.25
N VAL A 436 5.55 -1.73 -20.02
CA VAL A 436 6.61 -2.74 -20.09
C VAL A 436 6.21 -3.81 -21.09
N VAL A 437 6.98 -3.92 -22.18
CA VAL A 437 6.82 -4.93 -23.22
C VAL A 437 7.83 -6.05 -22.96
N PHE A 438 7.34 -7.21 -22.55
CA PHE A 438 8.13 -8.41 -22.34
C PHE A 438 8.17 -9.25 -23.61
N GLY A 439 9.34 -9.34 -24.23
CA GLY A 439 9.53 -9.97 -25.54
C GLY A 439 9.39 -8.94 -26.66
N PRO A 440 10.46 -8.59 -27.39
CA PRO A 440 10.46 -7.55 -28.41
C PRO A 440 9.70 -7.99 -29.68
N GLY A 441 9.37 -7.01 -30.53
CA GLY A 441 8.83 -7.29 -31.87
C GLY A 441 7.39 -7.82 -31.91
N GLN A 442 6.62 -7.65 -30.83
CA GLN A 442 5.20 -7.98 -30.80
C GLN A 442 4.42 -7.17 -31.85
N ARG A 443 3.41 -7.80 -32.45
CA ARG A 443 2.62 -7.24 -33.56
C ARG A 443 1.12 -7.27 -33.28
N LEU A 444 0.41 -6.31 -33.85
CA LEU A 444 -1.05 -6.28 -33.93
C LEU A 444 -1.54 -7.03 -35.17
N LEU A 445 -2.61 -7.79 -35.02
CA LEU A 445 -3.31 -8.48 -36.09
C LEU A 445 -4.25 -7.54 -36.81
N THR A 446 -4.22 -7.59 -38.14
CA THR A 446 -5.15 -6.88 -39.02
C THR A 446 -6.24 -7.82 -39.53
N PRO A 447 -7.46 -7.34 -39.82
CA PRO A 447 -7.90 -5.94 -39.74
C PRO A 447 -8.23 -5.49 -38.31
N LEU A 448 -7.93 -4.22 -38.01
CA LEU A 448 -8.24 -3.58 -36.73
C LEU A 448 -8.73 -2.15 -36.94
N ALA A 449 -9.52 -1.67 -35.98
CA ALA A 449 -9.92 -0.27 -35.83
C ALA A 449 -10.02 0.04 -34.33
N LEU A 450 -9.14 0.92 -33.84
CA LEU A 450 -8.97 1.24 -32.41
C LEU A 450 -9.00 2.76 -32.22
N SER A 451 -9.41 3.18 -31.03
CA SER A 451 -9.38 4.57 -30.59
C SER A 451 -8.32 4.77 -29.52
N ALA A 452 -7.53 5.82 -29.66
CA ALA A 452 -6.56 6.29 -28.68
C ALA A 452 -7.01 7.66 -28.18
N GLY A 453 -7.71 7.68 -27.05
CA GLY A 453 -8.35 8.88 -26.55
C GLY A 453 -9.52 9.34 -27.43
N ASN A 454 -9.69 10.66 -27.54
CA ASN A 454 -10.79 11.28 -28.28
C ASN A 454 -10.37 11.76 -29.69
N GLU A 455 -9.08 11.94 -29.94
CA GLU A 455 -8.59 12.60 -31.17
C GLU A 455 -7.79 11.66 -32.09
N VAL A 456 -7.30 10.52 -31.61
CA VAL A 456 -6.44 9.62 -32.37
C VAL A 456 -7.14 8.30 -32.67
N MET A 457 -7.04 7.85 -33.92
CA MET A 457 -7.67 6.64 -34.42
C MET A 457 -6.63 5.79 -35.15
N ILE A 458 -6.63 4.49 -34.91
CA ILE A 458 -5.70 3.50 -35.45
C ILE A 458 -6.47 2.49 -36.31
N THR A 459 -6.23 2.44 -37.62
CA THR A 459 -6.86 1.48 -38.54
C THR A 459 -5.85 0.72 -39.38
N SER A 460 -6.22 -0.46 -39.84
CA SER A 460 -5.47 -1.14 -40.89
C SER A 460 -5.43 -0.33 -42.20
N HIS A 461 -4.25 -0.23 -42.80
CA HIS A 461 -4.01 0.48 -44.07
C HIS A 461 -3.79 -0.48 -45.26
N GLY A 462 -3.84 -1.80 -45.00
CA GLY A 462 -3.60 -2.87 -45.98
C GLY A 462 -2.28 -3.61 -45.70
N GLY A 463 -2.24 -4.91 -45.98
CA GLY A 463 -1.07 -5.75 -45.67
C GLY A 463 -0.68 -5.69 -44.19
N ASP A 464 0.61 -5.49 -43.92
CA ASP A 464 1.20 -5.35 -42.58
C ASP A 464 1.38 -3.87 -42.14
N GLU A 465 0.53 -2.97 -42.65
CA GLU A 465 0.57 -1.54 -42.32
C GLU A 465 -0.65 -1.06 -41.51
N ILE A 466 -0.38 -0.15 -40.58
CA ILE A 466 -1.34 0.52 -39.72
C ILE A 466 -1.28 2.03 -39.98
N SER A 467 -2.45 2.64 -40.13
CA SER A 467 -2.64 4.08 -40.19
C SER A 467 -3.00 4.61 -38.81
N VAL A 468 -2.18 5.50 -38.27
CA VAL A 468 -2.50 6.30 -37.07
C VAL A 468 -2.85 7.71 -37.53
N SER A 469 -4.09 8.12 -37.30
CA SER A 469 -4.61 9.41 -37.73
C SER A 469 -5.07 10.22 -36.52
N LYS A 470 -4.71 11.50 -36.48
CA LYS A 470 -5.24 12.48 -35.52
C LYS A 470 -6.19 13.44 -36.21
N TYR A 471 -7.38 13.57 -35.65
CA TYR A 471 -8.42 14.47 -36.13
C TYR A 471 -8.59 15.60 -35.13
N THR A 472 -8.20 16.81 -35.51
CA THR A 472 -8.47 18.02 -34.72
C THR A 472 -9.22 19.05 -35.55
N VAL A 473 -10.07 19.84 -34.89
CA VAL A 473 -10.81 20.93 -35.54
C VAL A 473 -9.88 22.08 -35.97
N ARG A 474 -8.65 22.16 -35.44
CA ARG A 474 -7.75 23.31 -35.59
C ARG A 474 -6.53 23.08 -36.50
N ASP A 475 -5.90 21.91 -36.45
CA ASP A 475 -4.58 21.69 -37.06
C ASP A 475 -4.60 20.82 -38.33
N GLY A 476 -5.80 20.48 -38.83
CA GLY A 476 -5.98 19.60 -39.98
C GLY A 476 -5.67 18.12 -39.65
N ASP A 477 -6.06 17.23 -40.55
CA ASP A 477 -5.87 15.79 -40.37
C ASP A 477 -4.39 15.42 -40.50
N GLN A 478 -3.81 14.87 -39.43
CA GLN A 478 -2.44 14.35 -39.45
C GLN A 478 -2.48 12.83 -39.49
N LYS A 479 -1.69 12.23 -40.39
CA LYS A 479 -1.63 10.77 -40.57
C LYS A 479 -0.19 10.29 -40.53
N ARG A 480 0.03 9.13 -39.92
CA ARG A 480 1.27 8.34 -39.97
C ARG A 480 0.92 6.93 -40.41
N ILE A 481 1.70 6.37 -41.33
CA ILE A 481 1.59 4.97 -41.73
C ILE A 481 2.81 4.27 -41.14
N VAL A 482 2.57 3.26 -40.32
CA VAL A 482 3.60 2.52 -39.59
C VAL A 482 3.37 1.02 -39.74
N SER A 483 4.33 0.20 -39.29
CA SER A 483 4.18 -1.25 -39.33
C SER A 483 3.17 -1.76 -38.30
N THR A 484 2.85 -3.06 -38.36
CA THR A 484 2.05 -3.74 -37.33
C THR A 484 2.75 -3.91 -35.98
N ARG A 485 4.02 -3.49 -35.82
CA ARG A 485 4.74 -3.60 -34.55
C ARG A 485 4.11 -2.67 -33.51
N VAL A 486 3.91 -3.21 -32.31
CA VAL A 486 3.32 -2.46 -31.18
C VAL A 486 4.16 -1.22 -30.84
N ASP A 487 5.50 -1.35 -30.86
CA ASP A 487 6.44 -0.23 -30.61
C ASP A 487 6.19 0.94 -31.59
N ASP A 488 6.16 0.67 -32.90
CA ASP A 488 5.94 1.68 -33.93
C ASP A 488 4.59 2.39 -33.78
N VAL A 489 3.53 1.64 -33.42
CA VAL A 489 2.18 2.20 -33.20
C VAL A 489 2.14 3.09 -31.97
N ILE A 490 2.73 2.67 -30.84
CA ILE A 490 2.80 3.49 -29.63
C ILE A 490 3.52 4.81 -29.90
N ARG A 491 4.66 4.75 -30.60
CA ARG A 491 5.43 5.95 -30.97
C ARG A 491 4.61 6.88 -31.86
N ALA A 492 3.94 6.35 -32.87
CA ALA A 492 3.09 7.14 -33.77
C ALA A 492 1.93 7.84 -33.03
N VAL A 493 1.32 7.19 -32.03
CA VAL A 493 0.28 7.82 -31.20
C VAL A 493 0.87 9.01 -30.43
N VAL A 494 2.05 8.85 -29.82
CA VAL A 494 2.69 9.93 -29.04
C VAL A 494 3.22 11.05 -29.95
N GLU A 495 3.76 10.74 -31.13
CA GLU A 495 4.19 11.73 -32.12
C GLU A 495 3.04 12.63 -32.58
N LEU A 496 1.82 12.09 -32.62
CA LEU A 496 0.60 12.86 -32.90
C LEU A 496 0.07 13.61 -31.66
N GLY A 497 0.75 13.53 -30.52
CA GLY A 497 0.39 14.20 -29.28
C GLY A 497 -0.60 13.41 -28.42
N GLY A 498 -0.72 12.10 -28.64
CA GLY A 498 -1.38 11.20 -27.70
C GLY A 498 -0.63 11.12 -26.38
N THR A 499 -1.38 10.88 -25.31
CA THR A 499 -0.88 10.79 -23.95
C THR A 499 -0.83 9.35 -23.43
N TYR A 500 -0.26 9.13 -22.25
CA TYR A 500 -0.24 7.80 -21.63
C TYR A 500 -1.64 7.15 -21.54
N PRO A 501 -2.70 7.83 -21.04
CA PRO A 501 -4.07 7.29 -21.10
C PRO A 501 -4.53 6.86 -22.49
N ASP A 502 -4.15 7.59 -23.54
CA ASP A 502 -4.59 7.31 -24.91
C ASP A 502 -3.92 6.03 -25.44
N VAL A 503 -2.63 5.85 -25.15
CA VAL A 503 -1.90 4.61 -25.48
C VAL A 503 -2.48 3.41 -24.72
N VAL A 504 -2.75 3.57 -23.43
CA VAL A 504 -3.34 2.50 -22.61
C VAL A 504 -4.73 2.11 -23.13
N GLN A 505 -5.55 3.09 -23.52
CA GLN A 505 -6.85 2.84 -24.14
C GLN A 505 -6.69 2.05 -25.45
N ALA A 506 -5.78 2.46 -26.34
CA ALA A 506 -5.55 1.78 -27.61
C ALA A 506 -5.15 0.31 -27.42
N LEU A 507 -4.27 0.02 -26.45
CA LEU A 507 -3.85 -1.34 -26.13
C LEU A 507 -4.99 -2.17 -25.51
N GLN A 508 -5.82 -1.56 -24.66
CA GLN A 508 -7.01 -2.21 -24.10
C GLN A 508 -8.04 -2.54 -25.19
N GLU A 509 -8.28 -1.62 -26.14
CA GLU A 509 -9.15 -1.87 -27.29
C GLU A 509 -8.58 -2.96 -28.20
N ALA A 510 -7.27 -2.96 -28.45
CA ALA A 510 -6.58 -4.00 -29.23
C ALA A 510 -6.76 -5.39 -28.60
N LYS A 511 -6.71 -5.48 -27.26
CA LYS A 511 -7.03 -6.71 -26.53
C LYS A 511 -8.49 -7.10 -26.74
N ASN A 512 -9.42 -6.16 -26.57
CA ASN A 512 -10.86 -6.42 -26.63
C ASN A 512 -11.31 -6.89 -28.03
N CYS A 513 -10.67 -6.42 -29.09
CA CYS A 513 -10.93 -6.87 -30.46
C CYS A 513 -10.03 -8.03 -30.92
N GLU A 514 -9.30 -8.67 -29.99
CA GLU A 514 -8.39 -9.80 -30.26
C GLU A 514 -7.28 -9.47 -31.29
N ALA A 515 -6.99 -8.19 -31.52
CA ALA A 515 -5.90 -7.76 -32.39
C ALA A 515 -4.53 -7.92 -31.73
N LEU A 516 -4.46 -8.00 -30.41
CA LEU A 516 -3.20 -8.20 -29.69
C LEU A 516 -2.93 -9.70 -29.44
N CYS A 517 -1.87 -10.26 -30.06
CA CYS A 517 -1.49 -11.66 -29.84
C CYS A 517 -0.89 -11.95 -28.47
N SER A 518 -0.33 -10.93 -27.82
CA SER A 518 0.33 -11.07 -26.53
C SER A 518 -0.65 -10.85 -25.38
N ARG A 519 -0.26 -11.32 -24.20
CA ARG A 519 -1.02 -11.11 -22.99
C ARG A 519 -0.98 -9.63 -22.61
N PHE A 520 -2.13 -8.96 -22.47
CA PHE A 520 -2.19 -7.61 -21.92
C PHE A 520 -2.65 -7.62 -20.47
N GLU A 521 -1.81 -7.10 -19.59
CA GLU A 521 -2.02 -7.06 -18.14
C GLU A 521 -2.00 -5.62 -17.62
N VAL A 522 -2.89 -5.35 -16.66
CA VAL A 522 -3.02 -4.03 -16.04
C VAL A 522 -2.82 -4.21 -14.55
N ASP A 523 -1.80 -3.56 -13.99
CA ASP A 523 -1.46 -3.65 -12.57
C ASP A 523 -1.32 -5.09 -12.03
N ALA A 524 -0.79 -6.04 -12.83
CA ALA A 524 -0.38 -7.36 -12.35
C ALA A 524 0.81 -7.24 -11.37
N LEU A 525 0.54 -6.73 -10.18
CA LEU A 525 1.47 -6.43 -9.10
C LEU A 525 1.32 -7.47 -7.99
N PRO A 526 2.41 -7.83 -7.30
CA PRO A 526 2.30 -8.74 -6.17
C PRO A 526 1.58 -8.08 -4.99
N GLU A 527 0.64 -8.81 -4.42
CA GLU A 527 -0.26 -8.33 -3.37
C GLU A 527 0.04 -8.98 -2.02
N ALA A 528 -0.02 -8.17 -0.97
CA ALA A 528 0.02 -8.64 0.41
C ALA A 528 -1.38 -9.07 0.88
N GLY A 529 -1.44 -9.83 1.98
CA GLY A 529 -2.71 -10.21 2.62
C GLY A 529 -3.36 -11.48 2.08
N ARG A 530 -2.67 -12.23 1.22
CA ARG A 530 -3.10 -13.57 0.82
C ARG A 530 -2.89 -14.55 1.96
N ILE A 531 -3.81 -15.52 2.04
CA ILE A 531 -3.77 -16.61 3.01
C ILE A 531 -2.86 -17.71 2.46
N PHE A 532 -2.07 -18.29 3.35
CA PHE A 532 -1.16 -19.41 3.14
C PHE A 532 -1.60 -20.58 4.02
N ASP A 533 -1.53 -21.80 3.48
CA ASP A 533 -1.95 -23.01 4.18
C ASP A 533 -0.73 -23.75 4.73
N ARG A 534 -0.56 -23.78 6.05
CA ARG A 534 0.64 -24.36 6.68
C ARG A 534 0.78 -25.86 6.45
N ASP A 535 -0.32 -26.57 6.25
CA ASP A 535 -0.30 -28.03 6.15
C ASP A 535 -0.08 -28.49 4.70
N VAL A 536 -0.67 -27.78 3.73
CA VAL A 536 -0.56 -28.11 2.31
C VAL A 536 0.74 -27.57 1.70
N ASP A 537 1.05 -26.31 1.98
CA ASP A 537 2.22 -25.65 1.37
C ASP A 537 3.51 -25.92 2.16
N GLY A 538 3.40 -26.35 3.42
CA GLY A 538 4.54 -26.80 4.24
C GLY A 538 5.04 -28.20 3.88
N MET A 539 4.21 -29.02 3.23
CA MET A 539 4.55 -30.39 2.81
C MET A 539 4.94 -30.52 1.33
N ALA A 540 4.81 -29.46 0.53
CA ALA A 540 5.06 -29.49 -0.92
C ALA A 540 6.53 -29.78 -1.33
N GLU A 541 7.47 -29.89 -0.37
CA GLU A 541 8.86 -30.32 -0.60
C GLU A 541 9.16 -31.77 -0.17
N THR A 542 8.18 -32.47 0.40
CA THR A 542 8.31 -33.89 0.78
C THR A 542 7.52 -34.77 -0.20
N GLU A 543 8.29 -35.47 -1.02
CA GLU A 543 7.99 -36.48 -2.04
C GLU A 543 6.58 -37.11 -2.15
N GLN A 544 6.27 -37.46 -3.42
CA GLN A 544 5.25 -38.41 -3.85
C GLN A 544 5.21 -39.66 -2.94
N GLY A 545 4.12 -39.84 -2.19
CA GLY A 545 3.90 -41.08 -1.44
C GLY A 545 2.73 -41.03 -0.46
N GLU A 546 1.72 -41.85 -0.74
CA GLU A 546 0.66 -42.36 0.16
C GLU A 546 -0.44 -41.39 0.63
N GLN A 547 -1.60 -41.52 -0.02
CA GLN A 547 -2.89 -41.02 0.43
C GLN A 547 -3.30 -41.70 1.74
N GLY A 548 -3.10 -41.00 2.87
CA GLY A 548 -3.78 -41.27 4.12
C GLY A 548 -5.02 -40.40 4.25
N ASP A 549 -6.21 -41.01 4.21
CA ASP A 549 -7.49 -40.36 4.46
C ASP A 549 -7.58 -39.95 5.95
N GLY A 550 -7.21 -38.70 6.23
CA GLY A 550 -7.26 -38.10 7.56
C GLY A 550 -7.41 -36.59 7.45
N GLN A 551 -8.66 -36.13 7.36
CA GLN A 551 -8.98 -34.72 7.18
C GLN A 551 -8.77 -33.95 8.51
N GLN A 552 -7.52 -33.58 8.79
CA GLN A 552 -7.21 -32.56 9.81
C GLN A 552 -7.54 -31.16 9.26
N PRO A 553 -8.10 -30.25 10.08
CA PRO A 553 -8.43 -28.90 9.63
C PRO A 553 -7.14 -28.12 9.34
N SER A 554 -6.97 -27.72 8.08
CA SER A 554 -5.84 -26.93 7.59
C SER A 554 -5.63 -25.64 8.38
N VAL A 555 -4.43 -25.40 8.92
CA VAL A 555 -4.09 -24.15 9.62
C VAL A 555 -3.78 -23.04 8.61
N LYS A 556 -4.81 -22.27 8.25
CA LYS A 556 -4.70 -21.09 7.39
C LYS A 556 -4.14 -19.89 8.16
N SER A 557 -3.11 -19.26 7.62
CA SER A 557 -2.47 -18.08 8.20
C SER A 557 -2.16 -17.03 7.12
N SER A 558 -1.84 -15.80 7.50
CA SER A 558 -1.36 -14.78 6.58
C SER A 558 0.06 -14.38 7.00
N PRO A 559 0.96 -14.06 6.05
CA PRO A 559 2.30 -13.59 6.40
C PRO A 559 2.24 -12.41 7.36
N GLU A 560 3.06 -12.44 8.40
CA GLU A 560 3.08 -11.40 9.42
C GLU A 560 3.94 -10.19 9.03
N SER A 561 4.70 -10.29 7.94
CA SER A 561 5.52 -9.20 7.40
C SER A 561 4.66 -7.99 7.02
N PRO A 562 5.12 -6.77 7.32
CA PRO A 562 4.35 -5.58 7.00
C PRO A 562 4.35 -5.34 5.49
N SER A 563 3.19 -4.97 4.94
CA SER A 563 3.02 -4.73 3.50
C SER A 563 4.01 -3.67 3.00
N PRO A 564 4.92 -4.01 2.07
CA PRO A 564 5.92 -3.07 1.60
C PRO A 564 5.28 -2.01 0.72
N GLU A 565 5.86 -0.81 0.74
CA GLU A 565 5.44 0.24 -0.17
C GLU A 565 5.77 -0.12 -1.62
N LEU A 566 6.86 -0.83 -1.96
CA LEU A 566 7.31 -1.02 -3.36
C LEU A 566 6.19 -1.37 -4.37
N PHE A 567 5.26 -2.25 -4.00
CA PHE A 567 4.20 -2.77 -4.87
C PHE A 567 2.78 -2.27 -4.50
N HIS A 568 2.67 -1.39 -3.52
CA HIS A 568 1.36 -1.05 -2.95
C HIS A 568 0.45 -0.31 -3.94
N GLN A 569 -0.67 -0.94 -4.28
CA GLN A 569 -1.81 -0.32 -4.97
C GLN A 569 -2.63 0.48 -3.97
N ARG A 570 -2.58 1.82 -4.01
CA ARG A 570 -3.44 2.64 -3.15
C ARG A 570 -4.72 3.00 -3.90
N GLY A 571 -5.87 2.81 -3.24
CA GLY A 571 -7.19 3.24 -3.70
C GLY A 571 -8.23 2.13 -3.99
N GLY A 572 -7.99 0.89 -3.55
CA GLY A 572 -8.97 -0.21 -3.58
C GLY A 572 -9.61 -0.55 -2.22
N THR A 573 -8.89 -0.32 -1.10
CA THR A 573 -9.40 -0.62 0.24
C THR A 573 -10.09 0.59 0.84
N LYS A 574 -11.42 0.57 0.88
CA LYS A 574 -12.20 1.52 1.68
C LYS A 574 -11.75 1.40 3.14
N SER A 575 -11.19 2.47 3.69
CA SER A 575 -11.08 2.59 5.14
C SER A 575 -12.50 2.66 5.73
N LYS A 576 -12.73 2.08 6.93
CA LYS A 576 -13.98 2.31 7.67
C LYS A 576 -14.24 3.82 7.90
N ALA A 577 -13.19 4.64 7.91
CA ALA A 577 -13.30 6.10 7.98
C ALA A 577 -13.79 6.74 6.66
N ASP A 578 -13.49 6.14 5.50
CA ASP A 578 -14.02 6.61 4.21
C ASP A 578 -15.50 6.25 4.03
N GLN A 579 -15.95 5.12 4.60
CA GLN A 579 -17.38 4.76 4.65
C GLN A 579 -18.19 5.74 5.51
N ALA A 580 -17.67 6.11 6.69
CA ALA A 580 -18.34 7.07 7.57
C ALA A 580 -18.42 8.50 6.98
N ALA A 581 -17.46 8.88 6.12
CA ALA A 581 -17.49 10.17 5.42
C ALA A 581 -18.50 10.18 4.26
N ASP A 582 -18.65 9.06 3.54
CA ASP A 582 -19.66 8.92 2.50
C ASP A 582 -21.09 8.86 3.09
N ASP A 583 -21.29 8.21 4.24
CA ASP A 583 -22.61 8.14 4.92
C ASP A 583 -23.06 9.50 5.49
N ASN A 584 -22.15 10.28 6.10
CA ASN A 584 -22.46 11.62 6.61
C ASN A 584 -22.81 12.64 5.51
N THR A 585 -22.47 12.36 4.26
CA THR A 585 -22.86 13.20 3.12
C THR A 585 -24.24 12.81 2.57
N GLN A 586 -24.75 11.62 2.89
CA GLN A 586 -26.08 11.15 2.47
C GLN A 586 -27.18 11.56 3.46
N GLU A 587 -26.91 11.56 4.78
CA GLU A 587 -27.94 11.91 5.78
C GLU A 587 -28.32 13.40 5.80
N ASN A 588 -27.46 14.32 5.36
CA ASN A 588 -27.75 15.77 5.38
C ASN A 588 -28.49 16.31 4.14
N THR A 589 -29.06 15.45 3.29
CA THR A 589 -29.81 15.87 2.09
C THR A 589 -31.24 15.31 1.99
N ALA A 590 -31.74 14.69 3.06
CA ALA A 590 -33.10 14.17 3.10
C ALA A 590 -33.92 14.80 4.24
N GLU A 591 -34.03 16.13 4.29
CA GLU A 591 -35.04 16.81 5.10
C GLU A 591 -35.25 18.26 4.65
N GLU A 592 -35.84 18.45 3.47
CA GLU A 592 -36.58 19.68 3.13
C GLU A 592 -37.50 19.41 1.94
N ASN A 593 -38.74 18.98 2.24
CA ASN A 593 -40.00 19.13 1.48
C ASN A 593 -40.95 17.97 1.82
N ASP A 594 -41.84 18.14 2.79
CA ASP A 594 -43.27 18.32 2.45
C ASP A 594 -44.13 18.53 3.71
N SER A 595 -44.89 19.61 3.69
CA SER A 595 -45.92 19.96 4.65
C SER A 595 -47.26 19.34 4.23
N ASN A 596 -47.78 18.36 4.98
CA ASN A 596 -49.20 18.29 5.36
C ASN A 596 -49.54 17.05 6.20
N GLY A 597 -50.32 17.26 7.28
CA GLY A 597 -51.34 16.28 7.68
C GLY A 597 -51.09 15.40 8.91
N LYS A 598 -51.62 15.88 10.04
CA LYS A 598 -52.30 15.12 11.13
C LYS A 598 -51.45 14.39 12.20
N SER A 599 -51.52 14.99 13.38
CA SER A 599 -51.45 14.46 14.74
C SER A 599 -51.30 12.95 14.94
N ASN A 600 -50.26 12.55 15.69
CA ASN A 600 -50.52 11.83 16.94
C ASN A 600 -49.34 11.92 17.92
N THR A 601 -49.69 12.34 19.13
CA THR A 601 -48.88 12.39 20.35
C THR A 601 -48.20 11.06 20.69
N LYS A 602 -46.94 11.11 21.13
CA LYS A 602 -46.43 10.32 22.28
C LYS A 602 -45.15 10.93 22.86
N LYS A 603 -45.27 11.45 24.09
CA LYS A 603 -44.21 11.71 25.08
C LYS A 603 -43.33 10.45 25.19
N GLY A 604 -42.00 10.50 25.20
CA GLY A 604 -41.13 11.17 26.17
C GLY A 604 -40.55 10.10 27.10
N PHE A 605 -39.26 9.74 26.95
CA PHE A 605 -38.63 8.72 27.80
C PHE A 605 -37.18 9.01 28.27
N PHE A 606 -36.50 10.09 27.86
CA PHE A 606 -35.13 10.36 28.36
C PHE A 606 -34.82 11.84 28.64
N ALA A 607 -35.65 12.48 29.48
CA ALA A 607 -35.30 13.73 30.15
C ALA A 607 -35.33 13.52 31.68
N ARG A 608 -34.27 12.91 32.22
CA ARG A 608 -33.98 12.85 33.67
C ARG A 608 -32.58 12.27 33.93
N MET A 609 -31.53 13.09 33.85
CA MET A 609 -30.36 12.98 34.73
C MET A 609 -29.46 14.22 34.56
N LEU A 610 -29.26 14.93 35.68
CA LEU A 610 -28.30 16.03 35.92
C LEU A 610 -28.68 17.39 35.29
N GLY A 611 -29.18 18.40 35.99
CA GLY A 611 -29.30 18.60 37.44
C GLY A 611 -28.26 19.56 38.04
N ARG A 612 -27.94 20.67 37.37
CA ARG A 612 -27.88 22.04 37.94
C ARG A 612 -27.55 23.06 36.86
#